data_AF-A0A9P4V5X9-F1
#
_entry.id   AF-A0A9P4V5X9-F1
#
_cell.length_a   1.000
_cell.length_b   1.000
_cell.length_c   1.000
_cell.angle_alpha   90.00
_cell.angle_beta   90.00
_cell.angle_gamma   90.00
#
_symmetry.space_group_name_H-M   'P 1'
#
loop_
_entity.id
_entity.type
_entity.pdbx_description
1 polymer ?
#
loop_
_entity_poly.entity_id
_entity_poly.type
_entity_poly.pdbx_seq_one_letter_code
_entity_poly.pdbx_strand_id
1 'polypeptide(L)'
;MAAADVQKQPAEPAPALPDYLSDPNAVLKDSSAKWRYGRAPDYSKTRKMFEETKSKSHEAGSLPELVQNLVKNWEVEASFKPEIQDWRTIDRENYSFAINGSDPQSAEHMLKVGTYNAIISPNEYYSPEYSDFGSSHKTFKRMMPTFAWEVLEVYSGPPQVAFRWRHWGTMKSDYVGFNNKGEKVTAKAHGGLIDIQGVTVATVNDKVQLQSVRTWFDPMDMFRQIAPDGVKKKESVDKTLVPDEAIDSERKVEIDQETRPLQTSTTTLPDRTKDAERLVQDTGRPFAGTDSKEAVAPGWSKVSHPNAEASSADAAEQSGSGCPFLHLQ
;
A
#
# COMPACT_ATOMS: atom_id res chain seq x y z
N MET A 1 19.97 -66.61 9.04
CA MET A 1 19.47 -65.22 9.20
C MET A 1 20.04 -64.42 8.05
N ALA A 2 19.28 -64.27 6.95
CA ALA A 2 19.70 -63.42 5.83
C ALA A 2 19.30 -61.98 6.16
N ALA A 3 20.28 -61.07 6.17
CA ALA A 3 20.02 -59.64 6.30
C ALA A 3 19.40 -59.16 4.99
N ALA A 4 18.16 -58.68 5.06
CA ALA A 4 17.50 -58.03 3.94
C ALA A 4 18.20 -56.68 3.68
N ASP A 5 18.78 -56.58 2.49
CA ASP A 5 19.36 -55.36 1.95
C ASP A 5 18.20 -54.37 1.69
N VAL A 6 18.04 -53.38 2.58
CA VAL A 6 17.04 -52.33 2.42
C VAL A 6 17.58 -51.37 1.37
N GLN A 7 17.20 -51.58 0.12
CA GLN A 7 17.43 -50.64 -0.96
C GLN A 7 16.80 -49.28 -0.58
N LYS A 8 17.67 -48.30 -0.33
CA LYS A 8 17.30 -46.91 -0.08
C LYS A 8 16.64 -46.37 -1.36
N GLN A 9 15.36 -46.05 -1.29
CA GLN A 9 14.61 -45.42 -2.38
C GLN A 9 15.39 -44.20 -2.92
N PRO A 10 15.52 -44.04 -4.26
CA PRO A 10 16.11 -42.84 -4.83
C PRO A 10 15.34 -41.62 -4.34
N ALA A 11 16.07 -40.64 -3.79
CA ALA A 11 15.48 -39.37 -3.38
C ALA A 11 14.78 -38.73 -4.59
N GLU A 12 13.52 -38.37 -4.42
CA GLU A 12 12.73 -37.63 -5.40
C GLU A 12 13.50 -36.34 -5.78
N PRO A 13 13.63 -35.99 -7.07
CA PRO A 13 14.35 -34.79 -7.47
C PRO A 13 13.73 -33.58 -6.79
N ALA A 14 14.58 -32.71 -6.23
CA ALA A 14 14.13 -31.48 -5.60
C ALA A 14 13.22 -30.72 -6.58
N PRO A 15 12.04 -30.25 -6.15
CA PRO A 15 11.12 -29.54 -7.03
C PRO A 15 11.85 -28.36 -7.67
N ALA A 16 11.75 -28.25 -8.99
CA ALA A 16 12.38 -27.17 -9.74
C ALA A 16 11.82 -25.82 -9.25
N LEU A 17 12.72 -24.86 -9.03
CA LEU A 17 12.33 -23.50 -8.65
C LEU A 17 11.41 -22.92 -9.73
N PRO A 18 10.32 -22.22 -9.34
CA PRO A 18 9.49 -21.50 -10.30
C PRO A 18 10.28 -20.50 -11.15
N ASP A 19 9.86 -20.34 -12.41
CA ASP A 19 10.51 -19.48 -13.40
C ASP A 19 10.66 -18.02 -12.93
N TYR A 20 9.64 -17.49 -12.24
CA TYR A 20 9.62 -16.13 -11.69
C TYR A 20 10.65 -15.85 -10.60
N LEU A 21 11.33 -16.88 -10.07
CA LEU A 21 12.49 -16.71 -9.19
C LEU A 21 13.81 -16.62 -9.97
N SER A 22 13.90 -17.30 -11.11
CA SER A 22 15.12 -17.36 -11.94
C SER A 22 15.19 -16.29 -13.03
N ASP A 23 14.06 -15.71 -13.42
CA ASP A 23 13.98 -14.74 -14.50
C ASP A 23 13.19 -13.48 -14.05
N PRO A 24 13.81 -12.29 -14.00
CA PRO A 24 13.13 -11.05 -13.62
C PRO A 24 12.02 -10.60 -14.59
N ASN A 25 11.89 -11.26 -15.75
CA ASN A 25 10.90 -10.97 -16.77
C ASN A 25 9.97 -12.17 -17.06
N ALA A 26 9.94 -13.17 -16.18
CA ALA A 26 9.15 -14.39 -16.38
C ALA A 26 7.68 -14.09 -16.72
N VAL A 27 7.04 -13.22 -15.94
CA VAL A 27 5.60 -12.93 -16.09
C VAL A 27 5.27 -12.08 -17.32
N LEU A 28 6.27 -11.40 -17.91
CA LEU A 28 6.09 -10.67 -19.17
C LEU A 28 5.92 -11.61 -20.37
N LYS A 29 6.25 -12.90 -20.20
CA LYS A 29 6.15 -13.95 -21.22
C LYS A 29 4.81 -14.68 -21.17
N ASP A 30 3.90 -14.29 -20.27
CA ASP A 30 2.60 -14.93 -20.09
C ASP A 30 1.67 -14.57 -21.26
N SER A 31 1.61 -15.48 -22.25
CA SER A 31 0.83 -15.29 -23.49
C SER A 31 -0.68 -15.39 -23.27
N SER A 32 -1.12 -16.12 -22.25
CA SER A 32 -2.54 -16.29 -21.90
C SER A 32 -3.05 -15.28 -20.87
N ALA A 33 -2.17 -14.46 -20.28
CA ALA A 33 -2.57 -13.50 -19.24
C ALA A 33 -3.41 -12.37 -19.83
N LYS A 34 -4.42 -11.94 -19.08
CA LYS A 34 -5.16 -10.73 -19.40
C LYS A 34 -4.33 -9.52 -18.98
N TRP A 35 -4.07 -8.63 -19.93
CA TRP A 35 -3.31 -7.41 -19.69
C TRP A 35 -4.23 -6.20 -19.60
N ARG A 36 -4.05 -5.35 -18.58
CA ARG A 36 -4.84 -4.13 -18.32
C ARG A 36 -4.91 -3.21 -19.53
N TYR A 37 -3.86 -3.17 -20.35
CA TYR A 37 -3.76 -2.36 -21.56
C TYR A 37 -3.67 -3.19 -22.84
N GLY A 38 -4.18 -4.42 -22.81
CA GLY A 38 -4.25 -5.33 -23.96
C GLY A 38 -2.91 -5.94 -24.41
N ARG A 39 -1.79 -5.61 -23.76
CA ARG A 39 -0.47 -6.18 -24.02
C ARG A 39 0.43 -6.15 -22.77
N ALA A 40 1.45 -7.01 -22.77
CA ALA A 40 2.53 -6.96 -21.78
C ALA A 40 3.23 -5.58 -21.80
N PRO A 41 3.57 -5.01 -20.63
CA PRO A 41 4.30 -3.75 -20.56
C PRO A 41 5.75 -3.91 -21.02
N ASP A 42 6.33 -2.83 -21.54
CA ASP A 42 7.75 -2.78 -21.90
C ASP A 42 8.58 -2.22 -20.74
N TYR A 43 9.39 -3.08 -20.11
CA TYR A 43 10.30 -2.73 -19.02
C TYR A 43 11.75 -2.49 -19.50
N SER A 44 12.04 -2.54 -20.79
CA SER A 44 13.40 -2.45 -21.34
C SER A 44 14.19 -1.23 -20.83
N LYS A 45 13.55 -0.05 -20.79
CA LYS A 45 14.16 1.19 -20.28
C LYS A 45 14.47 1.12 -18.78
N THR A 46 13.54 0.61 -17.99
CA THR A 46 13.72 0.46 -16.53
C THR A 46 14.78 -0.60 -16.23
N ARG A 47 14.82 -1.70 -16.99
CA ARG A 47 15.86 -2.75 -16.85
C ARG A 47 17.24 -2.21 -17.23
N LYS A 48 17.33 -1.44 -18.32
CA LYS A 48 18.58 -0.77 -18.70
C LYS A 48 19.07 0.18 -17.60
N MET A 49 18.20 1.06 -17.11
CA MET A 49 18.55 2.00 -16.03
C MET A 49 18.97 1.24 -14.75
N PHE A 50 18.26 0.15 -14.41
CA PHE A 50 18.64 -0.71 -13.30
C PHE A 50 20.05 -1.28 -13.47
N GLU A 51 20.38 -1.91 -14.60
CA GLU A 51 21.71 -2.49 -14.81
C GLU A 51 22.83 -1.44 -14.79
N GLU A 52 22.56 -0.24 -15.31
CA GLU A 52 23.53 0.86 -15.36
C GLU A 52 23.78 1.51 -13.98
N THR A 53 22.82 1.45 -13.05
CA THR A 53 22.84 2.28 -11.82
C THR A 53 22.60 1.52 -10.51
N LYS A 54 22.42 0.20 -10.57
CA LYS A 54 22.29 -0.66 -9.38
C LYS A 54 23.51 -0.52 -8.47
N SER A 55 23.28 -0.61 -7.16
CA SER A 55 24.37 -0.58 -6.17
C SER A 55 24.83 -1.98 -5.76
N LYS A 56 24.02 -3.00 -6.08
CA LYS A 56 24.27 -4.40 -5.71
C LYS A 56 24.39 -5.30 -6.94
N SER A 57 25.33 -6.23 -6.87
CA SER A 57 25.47 -7.35 -7.79
C SER A 57 25.31 -8.63 -6.97
N HIS A 58 24.22 -9.36 -7.22
CA HIS A 58 23.93 -10.62 -6.55
C HIS A 58 24.52 -11.78 -7.33
N GLU A 59 24.99 -12.81 -6.61
CA GLU A 59 25.45 -14.04 -7.22
C GLU A 59 24.27 -14.79 -7.87
N ALA A 60 24.51 -15.41 -9.02
CA ALA A 60 23.47 -16.16 -9.73
C ALA A 60 22.93 -17.33 -8.88
N GLY A 61 21.62 -17.44 -8.76
CA GLY A 61 20.93 -18.42 -7.91
C GLY A 61 20.96 -18.10 -6.42
N SER A 62 21.58 -16.99 -6.00
CA SER A 62 21.61 -16.58 -4.60
C SER A 62 20.23 -16.12 -4.12
N LEU A 63 19.95 -16.28 -2.82
CA LEU A 63 18.69 -15.83 -2.24
C LEU A 63 18.36 -14.35 -2.54
N PRO A 64 19.30 -13.38 -2.46
CA PRO A 64 19.04 -12.01 -2.87
C PRO A 64 18.58 -11.85 -4.33
N GLU A 65 19.15 -12.62 -5.27
CA GLU A 65 18.72 -12.61 -6.67
C GLU A 65 17.30 -13.17 -6.81
N LEU A 66 17.01 -14.31 -6.16
CA LEU A 66 15.69 -14.95 -6.22
C LEU A 66 14.60 -14.05 -5.64
N VAL A 67 14.85 -13.42 -4.48
CA VAL A 67 13.96 -12.41 -3.87
C VAL A 67 13.79 -11.23 -4.82
N GLN A 68 14.88 -10.78 -5.45
CA GLN A 68 14.81 -9.65 -6.35
C GLN A 68 13.92 -9.92 -7.56
N ASN A 69 14.04 -11.11 -8.15
CA ASN A 69 13.24 -11.54 -9.28
C ASN A 69 11.77 -11.74 -8.89
N LEU A 70 11.50 -12.31 -7.72
CA LEU A 70 10.14 -12.47 -7.20
C LEU A 70 9.41 -11.13 -7.11
N VAL A 71 10.01 -10.14 -6.45
CA VAL A 71 9.38 -8.81 -6.26
C VAL A 71 9.21 -8.08 -7.59
N LYS A 72 10.21 -8.16 -8.49
CA LYS A 72 10.13 -7.57 -9.84
C LYS A 72 8.99 -8.17 -10.67
N ASN A 73 8.76 -9.48 -10.58
CA ASN A 73 7.64 -10.12 -11.25
C ASN A 73 6.31 -9.76 -10.57
N TRP A 74 6.24 -9.81 -9.23
CA TRP A 74 5.04 -9.45 -8.47
C TRP A 74 4.55 -8.03 -8.79
N GLU A 75 5.45 -7.05 -8.88
CA GLU A 75 5.08 -5.66 -9.23
C GLU A 75 4.45 -5.56 -10.62
N VAL A 76 5.00 -6.29 -11.61
CA VAL A 76 4.43 -6.34 -12.96
C VAL A 76 3.02 -6.93 -12.93
N GLU A 77 2.81 -8.02 -12.19
CA GLU A 77 1.49 -8.63 -12.05
C GLU A 77 0.51 -7.65 -11.38
N ALA A 78 0.92 -7.04 -10.26
CA ALA A 78 0.12 -6.08 -9.50
C ALA A 78 -0.33 -4.86 -10.29
N SER A 79 0.56 -4.33 -11.11
CA SER A 79 0.29 -3.13 -11.91
C SER A 79 -0.49 -3.45 -13.19
N PHE A 80 -0.21 -4.57 -13.87
CA PHE A 80 -0.66 -4.78 -15.25
C PHE A 80 -1.61 -5.96 -15.49
N LYS A 81 -1.78 -6.90 -14.55
CA LYS A 81 -2.73 -8.01 -14.70
C LYS A 81 -3.98 -7.73 -13.87
N PRO A 82 -5.15 -7.46 -14.49
CA PRO A 82 -6.36 -7.07 -13.77
C PRO A 82 -7.10 -8.26 -13.15
N GLU A 83 -6.68 -9.50 -13.44
CA GLU A 83 -7.25 -10.73 -12.89
C GLU A 83 -6.25 -11.41 -11.97
N ILE A 84 -6.65 -11.66 -10.73
CA ILE A 84 -5.80 -12.32 -9.72
C ILE A 84 -5.44 -13.76 -10.15
N GLN A 85 -6.29 -14.38 -10.98
CA GLN A 85 -6.04 -15.70 -11.54
C GLN A 85 -4.80 -15.74 -12.45
N ASP A 86 -4.34 -14.60 -12.94
CA ASP A 86 -3.12 -14.49 -13.74
C ASP A 86 -1.88 -14.19 -12.88
N TRP A 87 -2.03 -13.99 -11.57
CA TRP A 87 -0.91 -13.74 -10.66
C TRP A 87 -0.33 -15.07 -10.19
N ARG A 88 0.92 -15.33 -10.57
CA ARG A 88 1.64 -16.58 -10.27
C ARG A 88 2.54 -16.44 -9.04
N THR A 89 2.93 -15.21 -8.70
CA THR A 89 3.86 -14.90 -7.60
C THR A 89 3.22 -14.90 -6.21
N ILE A 90 1.90 -15.06 -6.11
CA ILE A 90 1.15 -15.03 -4.85
C ILE A 90 0.41 -16.34 -4.59
N ASP A 91 0.25 -16.67 -3.31
CA ASP A 91 -0.69 -17.68 -2.85
C ASP A 91 -2.05 -17.00 -2.68
N ARG A 92 -2.89 -17.10 -3.70
CA ARG A 92 -4.10 -16.26 -3.87
C ARG A 92 -5.04 -16.30 -2.67
N GLU A 93 -5.21 -17.48 -2.06
CA GLU A 93 -6.13 -17.67 -0.94
C GLU A 93 -5.62 -17.04 0.36
N ASN A 94 -4.29 -16.99 0.52
CA ASN A 94 -3.64 -16.54 1.74
C ASN A 94 -2.96 -15.17 1.60
N TYR A 95 -2.98 -14.57 0.40
CA TYR A 95 -2.24 -13.36 0.08
C TYR A 95 -2.77 -12.13 0.82
N SER A 96 -1.86 -11.42 1.47
CA SER A 96 -2.12 -10.15 2.11
C SER A 96 -0.91 -9.23 2.03
N PHE A 97 -1.17 -7.92 1.98
CA PHE A 97 -0.15 -6.88 1.91
C PHE A 97 -0.45 -5.75 2.90
N ALA A 98 0.54 -5.34 3.69
CA ALA A 98 0.41 -4.29 4.70
C ALA A 98 1.60 -3.31 4.68
N ILE A 99 1.32 -2.03 4.93
CA ILE A 99 2.33 -0.96 4.96
C ILE A 99 2.34 -0.29 6.34
N ASN A 100 3.53 -0.05 6.91
CA ASN A 100 3.72 0.82 8.07
C ASN A 100 2.83 0.50 9.29
N GLY A 101 2.48 -0.78 9.47
CA GLY A 101 1.62 -1.24 10.57
C GLY A 101 0.12 -1.14 10.29
N SER A 102 -0.30 -0.83 9.07
CA SER A 102 -1.71 -0.91 8.66
C SER A 102 -2.26 -2.33 8.74
N ASP A 103 -3.58 -2.45 8.74
CA ASP A 103 -4.25 -3.73 8.59
C ASP A 103 -3.90 -4.37 7.23
N PRO A 104 -3.73 -5.71 7.16
CA PRO A 104 -3.46 -6.40 5.92
C PRO A 104 -4.59 -6.23 4.89
N GLN A 105 -4.23 -5.96 3.64
CA GLN A 105 -5.15 -5.81 2.52
C GLN A 105 -5.03 -6.98 1.54
N SER A 106 -6.14 -7.36 0.89
CA SER A 106 -6.15 -8.43 -0.10
C SER A 106 -5.66 -7.97 -1.48
N ALA A 107 -5.39 -8.93 -2.38
CA ALA A 107 -5.03 -8.63 -3.77
C ALA A 107 -6.19 -7.93 -4.52
N GLU A 108 -7.45 -8.28 -4.22
CA GLU A 108 -8.64 -7.64 -4.80
C GLU A 108 -8.72 -6.17 -4.42
N HIS A 109 -8.43 -5.85 -3.15
CA HIS A 109 -8.38 -4.47 -2.70
C HIS A 109 -7.30 -3.70 -3.47
N MET A 110 -6.09 -4.26 -3.57
CA MET A 110 -4.98 -3.64 -4.30
C MET A 110 -5.30 -3.41 -5.79
N LEU A 111 -5.97 -4.36 -6.45
CA LEU A 111 -6.41 -4.20 -7.83
C LEU A 111 -7.44 -3.10 -8.02
N LYS A 112 -8.36 -2.96 -7.05
CA LYS A 112 -9.43 -1.97 -7.07
C LYS A 112 -8.88 -0.55 -6.89
N VAL A 113 -7.99 -0.34 -5.91
CA VAL A 113 -7.49 1.01 -5.58
C VAL A 113 -6.26 1.38 -6.39
N GLY A 114 -5.45 0.40 -6.80
CA GLY A 114 -4.14 0.59 -7.44
C GLY A 114 -2.98 0.60 -6.45
N THR A 115 -1.80 0.21 -6.93
CA THR A 115 -0.61 0.00 -6.10
C THR A 115 -0.19 1.25 -5.33
N TYR A 116 -0.12 2.43 -5.95
CA TYR A 116 0.19 3.69 -5.26
C TYR A 116 -0.82 4.04 -4.17
N ASN A 117 -2.12 3.91 -4.47
CA ASN A 117 -3.20 4.16 -3.51
C ASN A 117 -3.20 3.19 -2.34
N ALA A 118 -2.76 1.95 -2.57
CA ALA A 118 -2.66 0.93 -1.52
C ALA A 118 -1.49 1.18 -0.56
N ILE A 119 -0.46 1.94 -0.96
CA ILE A 119 0.79 2.10 -0.18
C ILE A 119 1.08 3.50 0.33
N ILE A 120 0.42 4.53 -0.20
CA ILE A 120 0.64 5.93 0.22
C ILE A 120 -0.58 6.41 0.99
N SER A 121 -0.41 6.64 2.30
CA SER A 121 -1.46 7.25 3.13
C SER A 121 -1.70 8.72 2.74
N PRO A 122 -2.93 9.24 2.94
CA PRO A 122 -3.24 10.66 2.70
C PRO A 122 -2.26 11.59 3.41
N ASN A 123 -1.73 12.56 2.67
CA ASN A 123 -0.78 13.56 3.15
C ASN A 123 -0.93 14.88 2.37
N GLU A 124 -0.08 15.86 2.66
CA GLU A 124 -0.16 17.21 2.06
C GLU A 124 0.19 17.27 0.55
N TYR A 125 0.72 16.18 -0.01
CA TYR A 125 1.07 16.03 -1.42
C TYR A 125 0.13 15.06 -2.15
N TYR A 126 -0.31 13.99 -1.49
CA TYR A 126 -1.05 12.91 -2.14
C TYR A 126 -2.18 12.37 -1.28
N SER A 127 -3.31 12.02 -1.90
CA SER A 127 -4.42 11.33 -1.26
C SER A 127 -5.04 10.28 -2.17
N PRO A 128 -5.12 9.01 -1.71
CA PRO A 128 -5.91 7.97 -2.35
C PRO A 128 -7.40 8.29 -2.46
N GLU A 129 -7.93 9.19 -1.62
CA GLU A 129 -9.35 9.58 -1.65
C GLU A 129 -9.69 10.44 -2.88
N TYR A 130 -8.70 11.14 -3.43
CA TYR A 130 -8.85 12.05 -4.57
C TYR A 130 -8.08 11.59 -5.80
N SER A 131 -7.52 10.38 -5.78
CA SER A 131 -6.75 9.79 -6.87
C SER A 131 -7.26 8.39 -7.17
N ASP A 132 -7.47 8.09 -8.45
CA ASP A 132 -7.80 6.74 -8.93
C ASP A 132 -6.56 6.03 -9.51
N PHE A 133 -6.74 4.80 -10.00
CA PHE A 133 -5.66 4.04 -10.63
C PHE A 133 -5.02 4.80 -11.80
N GLY A 134 -5.81 5.45 -12.65
CA GLY A 134 -5.32 6.15 -13.85
C GLY A 134 -4.51 7.39 -13.51
N SER A 135 -5.09 8.28 -12.71
CA SER A 135 -4.46 9.52 -12.24
C SER A 135 -3.18 9.25 -11.44
N SER A 136 -3.18 8.30 -10.51
CA SER A 136 -1.98 7.94 -9.74
C SER A 136 -0.85 7.43 -10.63
N HIS A 137 -1.16 6.53 -11.58
CA HIS A 137 -0.18 6.05 -12.54
C HIS A 137 0.33 7.17 -13.45
N LYS A 138 -0.53 8.08 -13.91
CA LYS A 138 -0.12 9.27 -14.67
C LYS A 138 0.80 10.17 -13.85
N THR A 139 0.47 10.47 -12.60
CA THR A 139 1.29 11.30 -11.69
C THR A 139 2.71 10.77 -11.62
N PHE A 140 2.88 9.52 -11.17
CA PHE A 140 4.21 9.00 -10.89
C PHE A 140 4.97 8.62 -12.16
N LYS A 141 4.32 8.03 -13.17
CA LYS A 141 4.99 7.60 -14.41
C LYS A 141 5.42 8.76 -15.30
N ARG A 142 4.68 9.88 -15.33
CA ARG A 142 5.10 11.08 -16.08
C ARG A 142 6.28 11.76 -15.38
N MET A 143 6.21 11.87 -14.04
CA MET A 143 7.26 12.46 -13.22
C MET A 143 8.56 11.64 -13.30
N MET A 144 8.48 10.32 -13.14
CA MET A 144 9.60 9.38 -13.14
C MET A 144 9.34 8.24 -14.15
N PRO A 145 9.72 8.42 -15.43
CA PRO A 145 9.49 7.41 -16.46
C PRO A 145 10.17 6.06 -16.22
N THR A 146 11.21 6.05 -15.39
CA THR A 146 11.92 4.86 -14.92
C THR A 146 12.07 4.94 -13.41
N PHE A 147 11.54 3.94 -12.70
CA PHE A 147 11.63 3.81 -11.25
C PHE A 147 12.06 2.37 -10.94
N ALA A 148 13.37 2.17 -10.81
CA ALA A 148 13.96 0.86 -10.60
C ALA A 148 13.78 0.40 -9.16
N TRP A 149 13.97 -0.90 -8.93
CA TRP A 149 13.90 -1.51 -7.61
C TRP A 149 14.99 -2.55 -7.42
N GLU A 150 15.62 -2.55 -6.25
CA GLU A 150 16.64 -3.52 -5.90
C GLU A 150 16.59 -3.97 -4.44
N VAL A 151 16.98 -5.22 -4.24
CA VAL A 151 17.31 -5.77 -2.92
C VAL A 151 18.69 -5.25 -2.53
N LEU A 152 18.77 -4.61 -1.37
CA LEU A 152 20.02 -4.14 -0.78
C LEU A 152 20.67 -5.20 0.10
N GLU A 153 19.86 -5.98 0.81
CA GLU A 153 20.30 -6.95 1.81
C GLU A 153 19.18 -7.94 2.14
N VAL A 154 19.51 -9.20 2.42
CA VAL A 154 18.56 -10.23 2.88
C VAL A 154 19.02 -10.75 4.23
N TYR A 155 18.09 -10.79 5.19
CA TYR A 155 18.33 -11.15 6.58
C TYR A 155 17.88 -12.57 6.93
N SER A 156 16.91 -13.13 6.19
CA SER A 156 16.40 -14.49 6.41
C SER A 156 15.85 -15.12 5.13
N GLY A 157 15.83 -16.45 5.08
CA GLY A 157 15.26 -17.24 3.98
C GLY A 157 13.87 -17.79 4.26
N PRO A 158 13.24 -18.50 3.30
CA PRO A 158 11.91 -19.08 3.47
C PRO A 158 11.80 -19.99 4.72
N PRO A 159 10.61 -20.09 5.35
CA PRO A 159 9.33 -19.52 4.90
C PRO A 159 9.12 -18.04 5.26
N GLN A 160 9.99 -17.44 6.07
CA GLN A 160 9.89 -16.03 6.47
C GLN A 160 11.11 -15.25 5.99
N VAL A 161 10.97 -14.57 4.87
CA VAL A 161 12.03 -13.82 4.21
C VAL A 161 11.99 -12.35 4.65
N ALA A 162 13.05 -11.88 5.29
CA ALA A 162 13.23 -10.48 5.66
C ALA A 162 14.34 -9.86 4.81
N PHE A 163 14.09 -8.69 4.23
CA PHE A 163 15.06 -8.02 3.35
C PHE A 163 14.89 -6.50 3.36
N ARG A 164 15.98 -5.79 3.04
CA ARG A 164 16.01 -4.35 2.82
C ARG A 164 16.11 -4.07 1.32
N TRP A 165 15.46 -3.00 0.89
CA TRP A 165 15.33 -2.65 -0.52
C TRP A 165 15.42 -1.14 -0.73
N ARG A 166 15.60 -0.75 -2.01
CA ARG A 166 15.37 0.62 -2.46
C ARG A 166 14.61 0.69 -3.77
N HIS A 167 13.87 1.78 -3.95
CA HIS A 167 13.25 2.22 -5.19
C HIS A 167 13.90 3.54 -5.60
N TRP A 168 14.36 3.66 -6.85
CA TRP A 168 14.98 4.91 -7.29
C TRP A 168 14.69 5.29 -8.74
N GLY A 169 14.71 6.58 -9.03
CA GLY A 169 14.50 7.11 -10.37
C GLY A 169 14.78 8.61 -10.44
N THR A 170 14.89 9.13 -11.66
CA THR A 170 15.14 10.56 -11.89
C THR A 170 13.81 11.29 -12.06
N MET A 171 13.61 12.40 -11.35
CA MET A 171 12.46 13.29 -11.54
C MET A 171 12.64 14.10 -12.84
N LYS A 172 12.10 13.60 -13.94
CA LYS A 172 12.26 14.19 -15.28
C LYS A 172 11.19 15.23 -15.61
N SER A 173 10.02 15.12 -15.01
CA SER A 173 8.87 16.01 -15.26
C SER A 173 8.27 16.50 -13.95
N ASP A 174 7.48 17.57 -14.03
CA ASP A 174 6.78 18.12 -12.87
C ASP A 174 5.92 17.04 -12.18
N TYR A 175 5.89 17.08 -10.86
CA TYR A 175 4.91 16.33 -10.07
C TYR A 175 3.57 17.06 -10.12
N VAL A 176 2.50 16.33 -10.42
CA VAL A 176 1.12 16.82 -10.36
C VAL A 176 0.25 15.75 -9.69
N GLY A 177 -0.36 16.08 -8.55
CA GLY A 177 -1.20 15.18 -7.77
C GLY A 177 -2.29 15.90 -7.00
N PHE A 178 -3.05 15.17 -6.20
CA PHE A 178 -4.09 15.73 -5.33
C PHE A 178 -3.77 15.42 -3.87
N ASN A 179 -3.78 16.44 -3.00
CA ASN A 179 -3.48 16.26 -1.59
C ASN A 179 -4.70 15.81 -0.77
N ASN A 180 -4.50 15.61 0.54
CA ASN A 180 -5.55 15.27 1.51
C ASN A 180 -6.68 16.30 1.69
N LYS A 181 -6.61 17.45 1.02
CA LYS A 181 -7.69 18.45 0.97
C LYS A 181 -8.43 18.47 -0.38
N GLY A 182 -8.02 17.62 -1.32
CA GLY A 182 -8.55 17.61 -2.68
C GLY A 182 -8.02 18.77 -3.54
N GLU A 183 -6.93 19.42 -3.12
CA GLU A 183 -6.26 20.47 -3.89
C GLU A 183 -5.28 19.84 -4.88
N LYS A 184 -5.21 20.36 -6.11
CA LYS A 184 -4.19 20.02 -7.07
C LYS A 184 -2.87 20.64 -6.64
N VAL A 185 -1.89 19.79 -6.38
CA VAL A 185 -0.54 20.19 -5.98
C VAL A 185 0.44 20.01 -7.12
N THR A 186 1.35 20.97 -7.30
CA THR A 186 2.42 20.88 -8.30
C THR A 186 3.78 21.20 -7.70
N ALA A 187 4.75 20.31 -7.94
CA ALA A 187 6.17 20.54 -7.66
C ALA A 187 6.97 20.50 -8.96
N LYS A 188 7.86 21.47 -9.15
CA LYS A 188 8.64 21.61 -10.38
C LYS A 188 9.74 20.55 -10.45
N ALA A 189 9.94 19.97 -11.63
CA ALA A 189 11.05 19.06 -11.88
C ALA A 189 12.38 19.73 -11.54
N HIS A 190 13.18 19.07 -10.71
CA HIS A 190 14.55 19.47 -10.41
C HIS A 190 15.60 18.56 -11.07
N GLY A 191 15.19 17.51 -11.80
CA GLY A 191 16.11 16.60 -12.49
C GLY A 191 16.93 15.69 -11.57
N GLY A 192 16.71 15.76 -10.25
CA GLY A 192 17.45 15.00 -9.26
C GLY A 192 16.97 13.56 -9.13
N LEU A 193 17.72 12.79 -8.35
CA LEU A 193 17.36 11.43 -7.99
C LEU A 193 16.34 11.45 -6.85
N ILE A 194 15.31 10.62 -7.00
CA ILE A 194 14.44 10.18 -5.91
C ILE A 194 14.87 8.76 -5.57
N ASP A 195 15.29 8.51 -4.33
CA ASP A 195 15.76 7.22 -3.82
C ASP A 195 15.12 6.97 -2.45
N ILE A 196 14.16 6.05 -2.40
CA ILE A 196 13.47 5.66 -1.17
C ILE A 196 13.86 4.26 -0.78
N GLN A 197 13.98 4.02 0.53
CA GLN A 197 14.36 2.72 1.07
C GLN A 197 13.32 2.21 2.05
N GLY A 198 13.30 0.89 2.21
CA GLY A 198 12.44 0.24 3.17
C GLY A 198 12.89 -1.18 3.50
N VAL A 199 12.14 -1.80 4.39
CA VAL A 199 12.31 -3.19 4.79
C VAL A 199 11.02 -3.94 4.58
N THR A 200 11.12 -5.21 4.23
CA THR A 200 9.97 -6.10 4.04
C THR A 200 10.22 -7.41 4.74
N VAL A 201 9.19 -7.91 5.41
CA VAL A 201 9.10 -9.28 5.93
C VAL A 201 7.97 -9.96 5.19
N ALA A 202 8.29 -11.02 4.47
CA ALA A 202 7.35 -11.79 3.66
C ALA A 202 7.30 -13.25 4.14
N THR A 203 6.09 -13.74 4.44
CA THR A 203 5.82 -15.17 4.56
C THR A 203 5.52 -15.74 3.18
N VAL A 204 6.14 -16.87 2.85
CA VAL A 204 5.97 -17.58 1.57
C VAL A 204 5.67 -19.07 1.78
N ASN A 205 4.97 -19.68 0.84
CA ASN A 205 4.74 -21.14 0.82
C ASN A 205 5.94 -21.91 0.21
N ASP A 206 5.82 -23.23 0.07
CA ASP A 206 6.87 -24.10 -0.47
C ASP A 206 7.22 -23.82 -1.94
N LYS A 207 6.34 -23.13 -2.68
CA LYS A 207 6.58 -22.65 -4.04
C LYS A 207 7.15 -21.23 -4.05
N VAL A 208 7.49 -20.68 -2.88
CA VAL A 208 7.97 -19.29 -2.71
C VAL A 208 6.95 -18.27 -3.21
N GLN A 209 5.66 -18.58 -3.13
CA GLN A 209 4.58 -17.64 -3.42
C GLN A 209 4.27 -16.82 -2.17
N LEU A 210 4.01 -15.51 -2.36
CA LEU A 210 3.74 -14.58 -1.28
C LEU A 210 2.41 -14.89 -0.59
N GLN A 211 2.43 -15.01 0.74
CA GLN A 211 1.25 -15.17 1.60
C GLN A 211 1.02 -13.91 2.45
N SER A 212 1.99 -13.49 3.26
CA SER A 212 1.85 -12.28 4.07
C SER A 212 3.02 -11.37 3.82
N VAL A 213 2.78 -10.19 3.26
CA VAL A 213 3.81 -9.21 2.93
C VAL A 213 3.63 -7.99 3.81
N ARG A 214 4.60 -7.74 4.68
CA ARG A 214 4.63 -6.55 5.54
C ARG A 214 5.81 -5.69 5.17
N THR A 215 5.56 -4.45 4.80
CA THR A 215 6.58 -3.52 4.35
C THR A 215 6.57 -2.26 5.19
N TRP A 216 7.76 -1.76 5.52
CA TRP A 216 7.96 -0.52 6.26
C TRP A 216 8.90 0.39 5.50
N PHE A 217 8.48 1.63 5.31
CA PHE A 217 9.28 2.68 4.70
C PHE A 217 8.72 4.04 5.12
N ASP A 218 9.50 5.11 4.95
CA ASP A 218 9.02 6.46 5.18
C ASP A 218 8.30 6.97 3.92
N PRO A 219 6.95 7.07 3.92
CA PRO A 219 6.21 7.49 2.73
C PRO A 219 6.44 8.97 2.42
N MET A 220 6.85 9.76 3.41
CA MET A 220 7.13 11.18 3.23
C MET A 220 8.52 11.44 2.65
N ASP A 221 9.44 10.48 2.74
CA ASP A 221 10.78 10.61 2.18
C ASP A 221 10.74 10.89 0.67
N MET A 222 9.90 10.14 -0.05
CA MET A 222 9.65 10.39 -1.47
C MET A 222 9.23 11.85 -1.73
N PHE A 223 8.27 12.36 -0.96
CA PHE A 223 7.72 13.70 -1.17
C PHE A 223 8.69 14.82 -0.76
N ARG A 224 9.50 14.61 0.28
CA ARG A 224 10.60 15.54 0.62
C ARG A 224 11.62 15.62 -0.50
N GLN A 225 11.87 14.53 -1.21
CA GLN A 225 12.76 14.52 -2.37
C GLN A 225 12.10 15.12 -3.62
N ILE A 226 10.80 14.91 -3.83
CA ILE A 226 10.02 15.52 -4.94
C ILE A 226 9.93 17.04 -4.79
N ALA A 227 9.74 17.52 -3.57
CA ALA A 227 9.46 18.91 -3.25
C ALA A 227 10.32 19.37 -2.06
N PRO A 228 11.65 19.47 -2.22
CA PRO A 228 12.55 19.87 -1.13
C PRO A 228 12.25 21.29 -0.60
N ASP A 229 11.74 22.16 -1.48
CA ASP A 229 11.29 23.52 -1.15
C ASP A 229 9.77 23.62 -0.93
N GLY A 230 9.07 22.48 -0.84
CA GLY A 230 7.61 22.39 -0.77
C GLY A 230 6.89 22.55 -2.12
N VAL A 231 5.56 22.43 -2.09
CA VAL A 231 4.69 22.54 -3.28
C VAL A 231 4.60 23.99 -3.74
N LYS A 232 4.87 24.25 -5.03
CA LYS A 232 4.86 25.62 -5.59
C LYS A 232 3.48 26.13 -5.99
N LYS A 233 2.52 25.24 -6.23
CA LYS A 233 1.16 25.60 -6.66
C LYS A 233 0.13 24.69 -5.99
N LYS A 234 -0.87 25.30 -5.35
CA LYS A 234 -2.06 24.63 -4.82
C LYS A 234 -3.28 25.24 -5.48
N GLU A 235 -4.07 24.43 -6.17
CA GLU A 235 -5.25 24.88 -6.91
C GLU A 235 -6.49 24.10 -6.48
N SER A 236 -7.62 24.79 -6.41
CA SER A 236 -8.94 24.16 -6.33
C SER A 236 -9.23 23.39 -7.62
N VAL A 237 -9.87 22.24 -7.44
CA VAL A 237 -10.18 21.31 -8.53
C VAL A 237 -11.68 21.30 -8.74
N ASP A 238 -12.11 21.29 -10.01
CA ASP A 238 -13.49 21.01 -10.36
C ASP A 238 -13.85 19.57 -9.98
N LYS A 239 -14.63 19.42 -8.90
CA LYS A 239 -15.03 18.12 -8.36
C LYS A 239 -16.02 17.36 -9.26
N THR A 240 -16.49 17.96 -10.35
CA THR A 240 -17.34 17.27 -11.34
C THR A 240 -16.55 16.40 -12.31
N LEU A 241 -15.24 16.64 -12.45
CA LEU A 241 -14.36 15.82 -13.29
C LEU A 241 -13.90 14.58 -12.54
N VAL A 242 -13.73 13.47 -13.28
CA VAL A 242 -13.06 12.28 -12.74
C VAL A 242 -11.57 12.59 -12.51
N PRO A 243 -10.90 11.99 -11.49
CA PRO A 243 -9.52 12.32 -11.14
C PRO A 243 -8.54 12.27 -12.33
N ASP A 244 -8.72 11.27 -13.21
CA ASP A 244 -7.89 11.08 -14.40
C ASP A 244 -7.98 12.20 -15.44
N GLU A 245 -9.10 12.94 -15.49
CA GLU A 245 -9.29 14.12 -16.35
C GLU A 245 -8.90 15.40 -15.60
N ALA A 246 -9.23 15.48 -14.31
CA ALA A 246 -8.93 16.63 -13.46
C ALA A 246 -7.41 16.90 -13.36
N ILE A 247 -6.59 15.85 -13.38
CA ILE A 247 -5.13 15.98 -13.32
C ILE A 247 -4.55 16.74 -14.52
N ASP A 248 -5.19 16.64 -15.69
CA ASP A 248 -4.79 17.29 -16.94
C ASP A 248 -5.51 18.63 -17.16
N SER A 249 -6.52 18.96 -16.34
CA SER A 249 -7.28 20.21 -16.45
C SER A 249 -6.45 21.45 -16.08
N GLU A 250 -6.48 22.46 -16.95
CA GLU A 250 -5.95 23.81 -16.67
C GLU A 250 -7.00 24.76 -16.08
N ARG A 251 -8.27 24.32 -15.97
CA ARG A 251 -9.36 25.15 -15.41
C ARG A 251 -9.14 25.33 -13.91
N LYS A 252 -8.79 26.55 -13.50
CA LYS A 252 -8.88 27.02 -12.12
C LYS A 252 -10.34 27.31 -11.82
N VAL A 253 -10.94 26.61 -10.85
CA VAL A 253 -12.22 27.05 -10.30
C VAL A 253 -11.90 28.10 -9.24
N GLU A 254 -11.99 29.38 -9.60
CA GLU A 254 -11.97 30.46 -8.60
C GLU A 254 -13.10 30.17 -7.60
N ILE A 255 -12.75 29.96 -6.33
CA ILE A 255 -13.75 29.94 -5.27
C ILE A 255 -14.14 31.41 -5.12
N ASP A 256 -15.32 31.78 -5.62
CA ASP A 256 -15.95 33.05 -5.30
C ASP A 256 -16.07 33.12 -3.77
N GLN A 257 -15.11 33.80 -3.13
CA GLN A 257 -15.25 34.27 -1.75
C GLN A 257 -16.04 35.58 -1.75
N GLU A 258 -17.21 35.58 -2.37
CA GLU A 258 -18.22 36.60 -2.08
C GLU A 258 -19.40 35.92 -1.39
N THR A 259 -19.55 36.23 -0.11
CA THR A 259 -20.81 36.06 0.62
C THR A 259 -21.91 36.74 -0.18
N ARG A 260 -22.72 35.94 -0.87
CA ARG A 260 -23.95 36.42 -1.50
C ARG A 260 -24.82 37.07 -0.41
N PRO A 261 -25.17 38.37 -0.52
CA PRO A 261 -26.12 38.96 0.42
C PRO A 261 -27.45 38.23 0.29
N LEU A 262 -28.05 37.89 1.44
CA LEU A 262 -29.37 37.30 1.52
C LEU A 262 -30.37 38.25 0.83
N GLN A 263 -30.85 37.88 -0.36
CA GLN A 263 -31.97 38.59 -0.98
C GLN A 263 -33.22 38.30 -0.14
N THR A 264 -33.71 39.34 0.53
CA THR A 264 -35.04 39.37 1.17
C THR A 264 -36.10 39.30 0.08
N SER A 265 -36.63 38.11 -0.16
CA SER A 265 -37.85 37.90 -0.94
C SER A 265 -39.05 38.06 -0.02
N THR A 266 -39.70 39.22 -0.07
CA THR A 266 -41.02 39.45 0.51
C THR A 266 -42.01 38.56 -0.23
N THR A 267 -42.60 37.55 0.44
CA THR A 267 -43.76 36.83 -0.07
C THR A 267 -44.79 36.71 1.03
N THR A 268 -45.90 37.41 0.82
CA THR A 268 -47.08 37.50 1.66
C THR A 268 -47.75 36.13 1.77
N LEU A 269 -47.91 35.61 2.99
CA LEU A 269 -48.74 34.44 3.28
C LEU A 269 -50.21 34.88 3.40
N PRO A 270 -51.17 34.19 2.75
CA PRO A 270 -52.59 34.40 3.04
C PRO A 270 -52.99 33.65 4.32
N ASP A 271 -53.55 34.41 5.25
CA ASP A 271 -54.22 33.94 6.46
C ASP A 271 -55.51 33.18 6.11
N ARG A 272 -55.63 31.94 6.61
CA ARG A 272 -56.86 31.17 6.60
C ARG A 272 -57.00 30.36 7.88
N THR A 273 -57.25 31.08 8.98
CA THR A 273 -58.16 30.57 10.02
C THR A 273 -59.54 30.31 9.39
N LYS A 274 -59.85 29.05 9.14
CA LYS A 274 -61.19 28.43 9.07
C LYS A 274 -60.98 27.04 8.50
N ASP A 275 -61.04 26.04 9.38
CA ASP A 275 -61.52 24.65 9.14
C ASP A 275 -61.05 23.78 10.31
N ALA A 276 -61.44 24.20 11.52
CA ALA A 276 -61.40 23.39 12.72
C ALA A 276 -62.86 23.09 13.09
N GLU A 277 -63.42 22.04 12.48
CA GLU A 277 -64.58 21.25 12.95
C GLU A 277 -65.10 20.32 11.84
N ARG A 278 -64.35 19.24 11.54
CA ARG A 278 -64.92 17.94 11.13
C ARG A 278 -63.79 16.94 10.88
N LEU A 279 -63.48 16.13 11.89
CA LEU A 279 -63.40 14.67 11.81
C LEU A 279 -62.89 14.16 13.17
N VAL A 280 -63.84 13.89 14.07
CA VAL A 280 -63.69 13.01 15.22
C VAL A 280 -64.58 11.81 14.93
N GLN A 281 -64.14 10.62 15.38
CA GLN A 281 -64.67 9.26 15.18
C GLN A 281 -63.97 8.56 14.00
N ASP A 282 -63.21 7.49 14.15
CA ASP A 282 -63.35 6.41 15.13
C ASP A 282 -62.08 5.55 15.29
N THR A 283 -61.79 5.15 16.54
CA THR A 283 -60.97 4.02 17.02
C THR A 283 -59.47 3.93 16.65
N GLY A 284 -58.51 3.64 17.54
CA GLY A 284 -58.50 3.35 18.97
C GLY A 284 -57.04 3.31 19.47
N ARG A 285 -56.79 3.87 20.66
CA ARG A 285 -55.54 3.72 21.42
C ARG A 285 -55.60 2.44 22.28
N PRO A 286 -54.47 1.95 22.80
CA PRO A 286 -54.23 2.21 24.22
C PRO A 286 -52.79 2.58 24.61
N PHE A 287 -52.72 3.55 25.56
CA PHE A 287 -51.78 3.79 26.68
C PHE A 287 -50.24 3.77 26.43
N ALA A 288 -49.42 4.81 26.65
CA ALA A 288 -49.28 5.87 27.68
C ALA A 288 -48.69 5.42 29.05
N GLY A 289 -47.56 6.02 29.43
CA GLY A 289 -46.90 6.02 30.75
C GLY A 289 -45.69 5.07 30.84
N THR A 290 -44.52 5.37 31.39
CA THR A 290 -44.11 6.37 32.41
C THR A 290 -42.57 6.45 32.53
N ASP A 291 -42.11 7.60 33.04
CA ASP A 291 -40.90 7.88 33.83
C ASP A 291 -39.47 7.84 33.26
N SER A 292 -38.86 9.01 33.38
CA SER A 292 -37.44 9.30 33.21
C SER A 292 -36.75 9.23 34.57
N LYS A 293 -36.34 8.03 35.00
CA LYS A 293 -35.34 7.79 36.05
C LYS A 293 -34.92 6.32 36.09
N GLU A 294 -34.25 5.86 35.03
CA GLU A 294 -33.43 4.63 35.08
C GLU A 294 -32.50 4.62 33.86
N ALA A 295 -31.31 5.21 34.02
CA ALA A 295 -30.19 5.04 33.10
C ALA A 295 -29.07 4.34 33.87
N VAL A 296 -29.12 3.01 33.88
CA VAL A 296 -28.03 2.17 34.37
C VAL A 296 -27.00 2.04 33.26
N ALA A 297 -25.75 2.39 33.57
CA ALA A 297 -24.59 2.26 32.67
C ALA A 297 -24.34 0.78 32.32
N PRO A 298 -24.02 0.43 31.07
CA PRO A 298 -23.65 -0.94 30.72
C PRO A 298 -22.24 -1.25 31.26
N GLY A 299 -22.17 -2.32 32.06
CA GLY A 299 -20.98 -2.77 32.76
C GLY A 299 -19.93 -3.42 31.86
N TRP A 300 -18.66 -3.09 32.12
CA TRP A 300 -17.50 -3.84 31.64
C TRP A 300 -17.31 -5.09 32.50
N SER A 301 -17.48 -6.26 31.90
CA SER A 301 -17.10 -7.54 32.51
C SER A 301 -15.58 -7.72 32.41
N LYS A 302 -14.94 -7.76 33.58
CA LYS A 302 -13.53 -8.16 33.76
C LYS A 302 -13.38 -9.63 33.37
N VAL A 303 -12.52 -9.93 32.41
CA VAL A 303 -11.98 -11.27 32.20
C VAL A 303 -10.76 -11.44 33.09
N SER A 304 -10.81 -12.46 33.95
CA SER A 304 -9.78 -12.88 34.89
C SER A 304 -8.70 -13.74 34.20
N HIS A 305 -7.43 -13.40 34.40
CA HIS A 305 -6.29 -14.28 34.15
C HIS A 305 -5.92 -15.04 35.44
N PRO A 306 -5.55 -16.33 35.38
CA PRO A 306 -4.98 -17.02 36.52
C PRO A 306 -3.51 -16.63 36.74
N ASN A 307 -3.20 -16.34 38.00
CA ASN A 307 -1.89 -15.97 38.55
C ASN A 307 -0.77 -16.94 38.19
N ALA A 308 0.40 -16.39 37.83
CA ALA A 308 1.69 -17.01 38.07
C ALA A 308 2.31 -16.33 39.30
N GLU A 309 2.47 -17.10 40.38
CA GLU A 309 3.23 -16.66 41.56
C GLU A 309 4.73 -16.74 41.29
N ALA A 310 5.43 -15.67 41.67
CA ALA A 310 6.87 -15.61 41.77
C ALA A 310 7.32 -16.13 43.15
N SER A 311 8.41 -16.89 43.17
CA SER A 311 9.22 -17.11 44.37
C SER A 311 10.70 -16.97 44.00
N SER A 312 11.31 -15.94 44.57
CA SER A 312 12.72 -15.59 44.55
C SER A 312 13.58 -16.54 45.39
N ALA A 313 14.83 -16.79 44.97
CA ALA A 313 15.97 -16.95 45.87
C ALA A 313 17.31 -16.74 45.13
N ASP A 314 18.15 -15.94 45.79
CA ASP A 314 19.60 -15.69 45.71
C ASP A 314 20.51 -16.54 44.80
N ALA A 315 21.47 -15.88 44.13
CA ALA A 315 22.89 -15.92 44.54
C ALA A 315 23.86 -15.19 43.56
N ALA A 316 24.66 -14.29 44.14
CA ALA A 316 26.10 -14.05 43.94
C ALA A 316 26.70 -13.78 42.53
N GLU A 317 27.03 -12.50 42.33
CA GLU A 317 28.42 -11.98 42.21
C GLU A 317 29.50 -12.91 41.62
N GLN A 318 29.98 -12.59 40.41
CA GLN A 318 31.42 -12.66 40.13
C GLN A 318 31.85 -11.72 38.99
N SER A 319 32.88 -10.95 39.35
CA SER A 319 33.67 -9.99 38.61
C SER A 319 34.38 -10.55 37.37
N GLY A 320 34.68 -9.68 36.41
CA GLY A 320 36.03 -9.63 35.85
C GLY A 320 36.18 -9.42 34.35
N SER A 321 36.78 -8.28 34.02
CA SER A 321 37.84 -8.11 33.02
C SER A 321 37.47 -7.70 31.58
N GLY A 322 37.83 -6.45 31.24
CA GLY A 322 38.82 -6.19 30.18
C GLY A 322 38.35 -5.78 28.79
N CYS A 323 38.41 -4.47 28.51
CA CYS A 323 38.61 -3.88 27.16
C CYS A 323 40.01 -4.26 26.56
N PRO A 324 40.46 -3.74 25.39
CA PRO A 324 39.82 -3.27 24.12
C PRO A 324 40.56 -3.79 22.84
N PHE A 325 40.22 -3.21 21.67
CA PHE A 325 40.97 -3.07 20.40
C PHE A 325 40.81 -4.13 19.28
N LEU A 326 40.35 -3.68 18.09
CA LEU A 326 41.23 -3.49 16.91
C LEU A 326 40.49 -2.80 15.73
N HIS A 327 41.06 -1.66 15.31
CA HIS A 327 40.97 -1.06 13.97
C HIS A 327 41.87 -1.83 13.00
N LEU A 328 41.46 -1.92 11.73
CA LEU A 328 42.26 -2.05 10.48
C LEU A 328 41.24 -2.34 9.36
N GLN A 329 41.24 -1.74 8.17
CA GLN A 329 42.04 -0.71 7.53
C GLN A 329 41.21 -0.19 6.35
#